data_AF-A0A158ABF0-F1
#
_entry.id   AF-A0A158ABF0-F1
#
_cell.length_a   1.000
_cell.length_b   1.000
_cell.length_c   1.000
_cell.angle_alpha   90.00
_cell.angle_beta   90.00
_cell.angle_gamma   90.00
#
_symmetry.space_group_name_H-M   'P 1'
#
loop_
_entity.id
_entity.type
_entity.pdbx_description
1 polymer ?
#
loop_
_entity_poly.entity_id
_entity_poly.type
_entity_poly.pdbx_seq_one_letter_code
_entity_poly.pdbx_strand_id
1 'polypeptide(L)' 'MNSIKIEIGQLEKTLSVLALRPRLIRFDYWVSQIERLLERSGLSAQDKQRLGTLHDLLAEAGGRANS' A
#
# COMPACT_ATOMS: atom_id res chain seq x y z
N MET A 1 19.62 -8.16 0.33
CA MET A 1 18.31 -8.66 -0.18
C MET A 1 17.28 -8.98 0.90
N ASN A 2 17.63 -9.17 2.18
CA ASN A 2 16.64 -9.43 3.24
C ASN A 2 15.87 -8.18 3.73
N SER A 3 16.47 -6.99 3.69
CA SER A 3 15.82 -5.79 4.26
C SER A 3 14.58 -5.33 3.49
N ILE A 4 14.60 -5.38 2.14
CA ILE A 4 13.46 -5.01 1.30
C ILE A 4 12.26 -5.94 1.57
N LYS A 5 12.51 -7.23 1.76
CA LYS A 5 11.47 -8.22 2.05
C LYS A 5 10.82 -7.98 3.43
N ILE A 6 11.61 -7.51 4.39
CA ILE A 6 11.13 -7.14 5.73
C ILE A 6 10.29 -5.86 5.66
N GLU A 7 10.76 -4.84 4.93
CA GLU A 7 10.01 -3.59 4.72
C GLU A 7 8.65 -3.84 4.07
N ILE A 8 8.60 -4.67 3.02
CA ILE A 8 7.35 -5.04 2.36
C ILE A 8 6.41 -5.77 3.33
N GLY A 9 6.93 -6.73 4.10
CA GLY A 9 6.10 -7.46 5.07
C GLY A 9 5.54 -6.58 6.19
N GLN A 10 6.29 -5.57 6.63
CA GLN A 10 5.83 -4.58 7.62
C GLN A 10 4.76 -3.66 7.03
N LEU A 11 4.91 -3.27 5.76
CA LEU A 11 3.93 -2.47 5.05
C LEU A 11 2.59 -3.20 4.91
N GLU A 12 2.63 -4.48 4.52
CA GLU A 12 1.42 -5.33 4.38
C GLU A 12 0.64 -5.47 5.69
N LYS A 13 1.35 -5.69 6.80
CA LYS A 13 0.74 -5.73 8.14
C LYS A 13 0.09 -4.41 8.51
N THR A 14 0.78 -3.31 8.26
CA THR A 14 0.30 -1.97 8.61
C THR A 14 -0.96 -1.63 7.82
N LEU A 15 -0.95 -1.86 6.51
CA LEU A 15 -2.12 -1.61 5.65
C LEU A 15 -3.31 -2.50 6.01
N SER A 16 -3.08 -3.77 6.35
CA SER A 16 -4.16 -4.68 6.78
C SER A 16 -4.85 -4.21 8.06
N VAL A 17 -4.08 -3.71 9.04
CA VAL A 17 -4.63 -3.16 10.29
C VAL A 17 -5.38 -1.85 10.04
N LEU A 18 -4.86 -1.01 9.14
CA LEU A 18 -5.46 0.28 8.83
C LEU A 18 -6.74 0.12 8.00
N ALA A 19 -6.80 -0.83 7.06
CA ALA A 19 -8.01 -1.18 6.31
C ALA A 19 -9.19 -1.55 7.22
N LEU A 20 -8.92 -2.18 8.37
CA LEU A 20 -9.93 -2.51 9.39
C LEU A 20 -10.39 -1.30 10.22
N ARG A 21 -9.70 -0.15 10.14
CA ARG A 21 -10.06 1.09 10.83
C ARG A 21 -10.00 2.28 9.88
N PRO A 22 -11.02 2.47 9.02
CA PRO A 22 -11.03 3.47 7.95
C PRO A 22 -10.77 4.91 8.43
N ARG A 23 -11.17 5.24 9.67
CA ARG A 23 -10.95 6.56 10.28
C ARG A 23 -9.50 6.85 10.67
N LEU A 24 -8.62 5.86 10.66
CA LEU A 24 -7.18 5.99 10.96
C LEU A 24 -6.32 5.97 9.70
N ILE A 25 -6.91 5.72 8.53
CA ILE A 25 -6.20 5.73 7.26
C ILE A 25 -5.99 7.19 6.86
N ARG A 26 -4.75 7.69 6.98
CA ARG A 26 -4.31 8.86 6.19
C ARG A 26 -4.17 8.40 4.75
N PHE A 27 -5.29 8.40 4.05
CA PHE A 27 -5.45 7.81 2.73
C PHE A 27 -4.38 8.28 1.76
N ASP A 28 -4.29 9.59 1.59
CA ASP A 28 -3.36 10.25 0.68
C ASP A 28 -1.89 9.96 1.03
N TYR A 29 -1.58 9.76 2.31
CA TYR A 29 -0.23 9.41 2.74
C TYR A 29 0.17 8.03 2.22
N TRP A 30 -0.70 7.03 2.35
CA TRP A 30 -0.39 5.66 1.93
C TRP A 30 -0.38 5.51 0.41
N VAL A 31 -1.27 6.20 -0.29
CA VAL A 31 -1.23 6.31 -1.77
C VAL A 31 0.12 6.87 -2.22
N SER A 32 0.54 8.00 -1.65
CA SER A 32 1.84 8.62 -1.98
C SER A 32 3.04 7.71 -1.70
N GLN A 33 2.98 6.87 -0.66
CA GLN A 33 4.05 5.90 -0.37
C GLN A 33 4.11 4.79 -1.42
N ILE A 34 2.96 4.30 -1.89
CA ILE A 34 2.90 3.25 -2.91
C ILE A 34 3.38 3.78 -4.26
N GLU A 35 2.95 4.97 -4.67
CA GLU A 35 3.43 5.63 -5.90
C GLU A 35 4.95 5.82 -5.88
N ARG A 36 5.50 6.34 -4.78
CA ARG A 36 6.95 6.48 -4.59
C ARG A 36 7.70 5.15 -4.68
N LEU A 37 7.10 4.05 -4.24
CA LEU A 37 7.71 2.72 -4.37
C LEU A 37 7.67 2.23 -5.82
N LEU A 38 6.56 2.46 -6.54
CA LEU A 38 6.40 2.10 -7.95
C LEU A 38 7.40 2.81 -8.87
N GLU A 39 7.80 4.04 -8.52
CA GLU A 39 8.84 4.80 -9.24
C GLU A 39 10.25 4.22 -9.07
N ARG A 40 10.48 3.33 -8.10
CA ARG A 40 11.82 2.76 -7.86
C ARG A 40 12.18 1.73 -8.93
N SER A 41 13.35 1.91 -9.54
CA SER A 41 13.99 0.88 -10.36
C SER A 41 14.36 -0.35 -9.52
N GLY A 42 14.19 -1.55 -10.09
CA GLY A 42 14.59 -2.81 -9.44
C GLY A 42 13.46 -3.60 -8.79
N LEU A 43 12.21 -3.16 -8.92
CA LEU A 43 11.05 -3.96 -8.56
C LEU A 43 10.83 -5.11 -9.54
N SER A 44 10.57 -6.31 -9.02
CA SER A 44 10.12 -7.42 -9.85
C SER A 44 8.70 -7.17 -10.38
N ALA A 45 8.31 -7.88 -11.44
CA ALA A 45 6.93 -7.83 -11.94
C ALA A 45 5.90 -8.18 -10.85
N GLN A 46 6.25 -9.12 -9.97
CA GLN A 46 5.40 -9.52 -8.85
C GLN A 46 5.25 -8.41 -7.80
N ASP A 47 6.34 -7.69 -7.49
CA ASP A 47 6.27 -6.58 -6.53
C ASP A 47 5.42 -5.43 -7.07
N LYS A 48 5.54 -5.12 -8.37
CA LYS A 48 4.68 -4.12 -9.03
C LYS A 48 3.21 -4.52 -8.97
N GLN A 49 2.91 -5.80 -9.21
CA GLN A 49 1.54 -6.31 -9.13
C GLN A 49 0.98 -6.20 -7.69
N ARG A 50 1.76 -6.57 -6.67
CA ARG A 50 1.34 -6.44 -5.26
C ARG A 50 1.08 -4.98 -4.88
N LEU A 51 1.96 -4.06 -5.29
CA LEU A 51 1.80 -2.62 -5.05
C LEU A 51 0.54 -2.08 -5.75
N GLY A 52 0.27 -2.50 -6.99
CA GLY A 52 -0.96 -2.15 -7.70
C GLY A 52 -2.22 -2.62 -6.96
N THR A 53 -2.25 -3.88 -6.51
CA THR A 53 -3.37 -4.41 -5.73
C THR A 53 -3.59 -3.65 -4.42
N LEU A 54 -2.52 -3.24 -3.72
CA LEU A 54 -2.63 -2.43 -2.51
C LEU A 54 -3.18 -1.03 -2.79
N HIS A 55 -2.82 -0.44 -3.92
CA HIS A 55 -3.34 0.84 -4.36
C HIS A 55 -4.85 0.76 -4.65
N ASP A 56 -5.30 -0.28 -5.34
CA ASP A 56 -6.72 -0.49 -5.67
C ASP A 56 -7.56 -0.71 -4.40
N LEU A 57 -7.08 -1.54 -3.47
CA LEU A 57 -7.74 -1.78 -2.18
C LEU A 57 -7.87 -0.51 -1.34
N LEU A 58 -6.85 0.35 -1.41
CA LEU A 58 -6.93 1.67 -0.80
C LEU A 58 -8.01 2.50 -1.51
N ALA A 59 -7.96 2.66 -2.83
CA ALA A 59 -8.96 3.44 -3.58
C ALA A 59 -10.41 3.02 -3.27
N GLU A 60 -10.67 1.72 -3.17
CA GLU A 60 -11.97 1.17 -2.78
C GLU A 60 -12.37 1.53 -1.33
N ALA A 61 -11.41 1.48 -0.40
CA ALA A 61 -11.63 1.84 0.99
C ALA A 61 -11.87 3.36 1.19
N GLY A 62 -11.18 4.20 0.42
CA GLY A 62 -11.36 5.66 0.42
C GLY A 62 -12.69 6.08 -0.19
N GLY A 63 -13.11 5.44 -1.29
CA GLY A 63 -14.40 5.70 -1.95
C GLY A 63 -15.61 5.35 -1.08
N ARG A 64 -15.52 4.27 -0.28
CA ARG A 64 -16.56 3.88 0.69
C ARG A 64 -16.65 4.79 1.92
N ALA A 65 -15.58 5.53 2.26
CA ALA A 65 -15.59 6.44 3.40
C ALA A 65 -16.23 7.81 3.06
N ASN A 66 -16.41 8.11 1.77
CA ASN A 66 -16.93 9.38 1.25
C ASN A 66 -18.32 9.25 0.58
N SER A 67 -18.95 8.07 0.65
CA SER A 67 -20.35 7.82 0.28
C SER A 67 -21.22 7.66 1.52
#